data_AF-A0A935JV40-F1
#
_entry.id   AF-A0A935JV40-F1
#
_cell.length_a   1.000
_cell.length_b   1.000
_cell.length_c   1.000
_cell.angle_alpha   90.00
_cell.angle_beta   90.00
_cell.angle_gamma   90.00
#
_symmetry.space_group_name_H-M   'P 1'
#
loop_
_entity.id
_entity.type
_entity.pdbx_description
1 polymer ?
#
loop_
_entity_poly.entity_id
_entity_poly.type
_entity_poly.pdbx_seq_one_letter_code
_entity_poly.pdbx_strand_id
1 'polypeptide(L)'
;MGLSEELLTGIQEIDEQHETLFNILEKLQGVVEGGDNWSVVYFALSELVQFARSHFVLEEALMRLHGYPDLEQHIAEHRAFSARLAQLEEQAIRQDVSLHIIEFIKQWLMNHIGGSDQSYVPCLRTMPIV
;
A
#
# COMPACT_ATOMS: atom_id res chain seq x y z
N MET A 1 -1.46 -9.97 -10.70
CA MET A 1 -1.58 -10.27 -9.25
C MET A 1 -2.51 -9.20 -8.68
N GLY A 2 -3.83 -9.40 -8.77
CA GLY A 2 -4.80 -8.31 -8.61
C GLY A 2 -5.49 -8.27 -7.25
N LEU A 3 -6.11 -7.12 -6.96
CA LEU A 3 -7.05 -6.96 -5.85
C LEU A 3 -8.22 -7.95 -6.01
N SER A 4 -8.52 -8.72 -4.98
CA SER A 4 -9.71 -9.60 -4.97
C SER A 4 -10.95 -8.85 -4.51
N GLU A 5 -12.13 -9.28 -4.96
CA GLU A 5 -13.41 -8.65 -4.56
C GLU A 5 -13.62 -8.63 -3.03
N GLU A 6 -13.07 -9.61 -2.32
CA GLU A 6 -13.11 -9.72 -0.85
C GLU A 6 -12.35 -8.61 -0.13
N LEU A 7 -11.45 -7.92 -0.82
CA LEU A 7 -10.64 -6.82 -0.27
C LEU A 7 -11.27 -5.45 -0.54
N LEU A 8 -12.34 -5.36 -1.34
CA LEU A 8 -13.01 -4.09 -1.62
C LEU A 8 -13.63 -3.52 -0.35
N THR A 9 -13.29 -2.27 -0.06
CA THR A 9 -13.91 -1.49 1.02
C THR A 9 -15.32 -1.04 0.63
N GLY A 10 -15.58 -0.94 -0.67
CA GLY A 10 -16.80 -0.38 -1.25
C GLY A 10 -16.86 1.14 -1.07
N ILE A 11 -15.70 1.78 -0.99
CA ILE A 11 -15.50 3.23 -1.08
C ILE A 11 -14.67 3.44 -2.34
N GLN A 12 -15.30 3.95 -3.40
CA GLN A 12 -14.72 3.96 -4.75
C GLN A 12 -13.28 4.50 -4.80
N GLU A 13 -13.02 5.67 -4.21
CA GLU A 13 -11.69 6.30 -4.21
C GLU A 13 -10.63 5.42 -3.52
N ILE A 14 -10.99 4.71 -2.44
CA ILE A 14 -10.07 3.81 -1.74
C ILE A 14 -9.80 2.56 -2.57
N ASP A 15 -10.86 1.97 -3.13
CA ASP A 15 -10.75 0.76 -3.95
C ASP A 15 -9.89 1.03 -5.21
N GLU A 16 -10.06 2.18 -5.86
CA GLU A 16 -9.24 2.60 -7.01
C GLU A 16 -7.75 2.79 -6.64
N GLN A 17 -7.46 3.28 -5.43
CA GLN A 17 -6.09 3.40 -4.93
C GLN A 17 -5.49 2.04 -4.56
N HIS A 18 -6.26 1.13 -3.95
CA HIS A 18 -5.84 -0.24 -3.70
C HIS A 18 -5.51 -0.97 -5.01
N GLU A 19 -6.36 -0.86 -6.03
CA GLU A 19 -6.08 -1.41 -7.37
C GLU A 19 -4.76 -0.86 -7.93
N THR A 20 -4.53 0.44 -7.80
CA THR A 20 -3.29 1.07 -8.26
C THR A 20 -2.06 0.55 -7.52
N LEU A 21 -2.14 0.33 -6.19
CA LEU A 21 -1.06 -0.29 -5.40
C LEU A 21 -0.71 -1.69 -5.92
N PHE A 22 -1.72 -2.53 -6.18
CA PHE A 22 -1.50 -3.88 -6.72
C PHE A 22 -0.92 -3.85 -8.13
N ASN A 23 -1.35 -2.91 -8.99
CA ASN A 23 -0.80 -2.74 -10.33
C ASN A 23 0.68 -2.33 -10.30
N ILE A 24 1.06 -1.40 -9.40
CA ILE A 24 2.47 -1.01 -9.22
C ILE A 24 3.28 -2.19 -8.68
N LEU A 25 2.73 -2.97 -7.75
CA LEU A 25 3.39 -4.17 -7.21
C LEU A 25 3.60 -5.24 -8.29
N GLU A 26 2.63 -5.46 -9.17
CA GLU A 26 2.77 -6.39 -10.30
C GLU A 26 3.85 -5.95 -11.28
N LYS A 27 3.94 -4.65 -11.57
CA LYS A 27 5.04 -4.08 -12.37
C LYS A 27 6.40 -4.29 -11.67
N LEU A 28 6.46 -4.05 -10.36
CA LEU A 28 7.68 -4.27 -9.57
C LEU A 28 8.09 -5.74 -9.57
N GLN A 29 7.14 -6.67 -9.47
CA GLN A 29 7.41 -8.10 -9.58
C GLN A 29 8.03 -8.44 -10.94
N GLY A 30 7.43 -7.93 -12.03
CA GLY A 30 7.91 -8.18 -13.39
C GLY A 30 9.36 -7.75 -13.62
N VAL A 31 9.76 -6.57 -13.11
CA VAL A 31 11.15 -6.09 -13.26
C VAL A 31 12.14 -6.92 -12.43
N VAL A 32 11.73 -7.41 -11.26
CA VAL A 32 12.57 -8.28 -10.42
C VAL A 32 12.71 -9.68 -11.06
N GLU A 33 11.63 -10.26 -11.57
CA GLU A 33 11.65 -11.56 -12.25
C GLU A 33 12.43 -11.51 -13.57
N GLY A 34 12.36 -10.39 -14.29
CA GLY A 34 13.10 -10.17 -15.52
C GLY A 34 14.62 -10.07 -15.33
N GLY A 35 15.09 -9.92 -14.08
CA GLY A 35 16.50 -9.67 -13.79
C GLY A 35 16.96 -8.33 -14.34
N ASP A 36 16.07 -7.33 -14.37
CA ASP A 36 16.40 -5.99 -14.85
C ASP A 36 17.49 -5.34 -14.00
N ASN A 37 18.11 -4.29 -14.55
CA ASN A 37 19.14 -3.58 -13.81
C ASN A 37 18.59 -2.93 -12.53
N TRP A 38 19.48 -2.71 -11.57
CA TRP A 38 19.13 -2.15 -10.26
C TRP A 38 18.37 -0.82 -10.33
N SER A 39 18.64 0.01 -11.35
CA SER A 39 17.99 1.32 -11.49
C SER A 39 16.51 1.18 -11.87
N VAL A 40 16.17 0.20 -12.70
CA VAL A 40 14.77 -0.09 -13.08
C VAL A 40 14.00 -0.59 -11.86
N VAL A 41 14.58 -1.52 -11.09
CA VAL A 41 14.00 -2.01 -9.83
C VAL A 41 13.82 -0.87 -8.82
N TYR A 42 14.84 -0.01 -8.68
CA TYR A 42 14.78 1.17 -7.81
C TYR A 42 13.63 2.10 -8.20
N PHE A 43 13.49 2.46 -9.48
CA PHE A 43 12.42 3.37 -9.91
C PHE A 43 11.02 2.77 -9.73
N ALA A 44 10.84 1.46 -9.99
CA ALA A 44 9.57 0.79 -9.75
C ALA A 44 9.22 0.75 -8.25
N LEU A 45 10.22 0.55 -7.38
CA LEU A 45 10.02 0.59 -5.93
C LEU A 45 9.76 2.01 -5.42
N SER A 46 10.42 3.01 -6.00
CA SER A 46 10.20 4.43 -5.69
C SER A 46 8.78 4.89 -6.05
N GLU A 47 8.24 4.39 -7.17
CA GLU A 47 6.85 4.59 -7.56
C GLU A 47 5.89 4.02 -6.49
N LEU A 48 6.14 2.79 -6.01
CA LEU A 48 5.36 2.18 -4.95
C LEU A 48 5.41 3.00 -3.65
N VAL A 49 6.61 3.44 -3.24
CA VAL A 49 6.81 4.25 -2.02
C VAL A 49 6.00 5.55 -2.09
N GLN A 50 6.08 6.25 -3.23
CA GLN A 50 5.38 7.52 -3.42
C GLN A 50 3.87 7.35 -3.44
N PHE A 51 3.38 6.31 -4.12
CA PHE A 51 1.95 6.05 -4.20
C PHE A 51 1.38 5.61 -2.85
N ALA A 52 2.02 4.66 -2.16
CA ALA A 52 1.62 4.21 -0.82
C ALA A 52 1.56 5.37 0.18
N ARG A 53 2.54 6.28 0.16
CA ARG A 53 2.51 7.47 1.01
C ARG A 53 1.30 8.36 0.73
N SER A 54 0.95 8.56 -0.53
CA SER A 54 -0.17 9.42 -0.92
C SER A 54 -1.51 8.79 -0.51
N HIS A 55 -1.62 7.48 -0.71
CA HIS A 55 -2.75 6.67 -0.28
C HIS A 55 -2.97 6.74 1.24
N PHE A 56 -1.93 6.48 2.03
CA PHE A 56 -2.00 6.56 3.50
C PHE A 56 -2.40 7.96 3.99
N VAL A 57 -1.91 9.02 3.35
CA VAL A 57 -2.31 10.39 3.70
C VAL A 57 -3.80 10.62 3.48
N LEU A 58 -4.38 10.08 2.41
CA LEU A 58 -5.81 10.18 2.14
C LEU A 58 -6.61 9.44 3.22
N GLU A 59 -6.30 8.17 3.47
CA GLU A 59 -7.01 7.36 4.47
C GLU A 59 -6.95 8.00 5.85
N GLU A 60 -5.76 8.44 6.27
CA GLU A 60 -5.59 9.13 7.55
C GLU A 60 -6.40 10.42 7.63
N ALA A 61 -6.50 11.17 6.52
CA ALA A 61 -7.33 12.38 6.47
C ALA A 61 -8.82 12.04 6.60
N LEU A 62 -9.29 10.99 5.91
CA LEU A 62 -10.67 10.53 5.99
C LEU A 62 -11.01 10.00 7.39
N MET A 63 -10.14 9.19 7.98
CA MET A 63 -10.27 8.68 9.34
C MET A 63 -10.31 9.82 10.37
N ARG A 64 -9.44 10.84 10.24
CA ARG A 64 -9.47 12.04 11.10
C ARG A 64 -10.79 12.80 10.97
N LEU A 65 -11.26 13.01 9.74
CA LEU A 65 -12.48 13.76 9.46
C LEU A 65 -13.72 13.08 10.08
N HIS A 66 -13.76 11.75 10.06
CA HIS A 66 -14.88 10.97 10.58
C HIS A 66 -14.71 10.54 12.05
N GLY A 67 -13.59 10.89 12.68
CA GLY A 67 -13.33 10.57 14.09
C GLY A 67 -13.14 9.07 14.35
N TYR A 68 -12.46 8.36 13.44
CA TYR A 68 -12.18 6.94 13.60
C TYR A 68 -11.39 6.68 14.90
N PRO A 69 -11.88 5.82 15.82
CA PRO A 69 -11.31 5.67 17.16
C PRO A 69 -9.89 5.09 17.16
N ASP A 70 -9.57 4.21 16.20
CA ASP A 70 -8.28 3.50 16.14
C ASP A 70 -7.28 4.16 15.19
N LEU A 71 -7.48 5.43 14.86
CA LEU A 71 -6.64 6.21 13.93
C LEU A 71 -5.13 6.13 14.26
N GLU A 72 -4.74 6.31 15.52
CA GLU A 72 -3.32 6.34 15.89
C GLU A 72 -2.65 4.98 15.70
N GLN A 73 -3.40 3.88 15.90
CA GLN A 73 -2.92 2.53 15.65
C GLN A 73 -2.74 2.29 14.14
N HIS A 74 -3.71 2.72 13.33
CA HIS A 74 -3.63 2.63 11.86
C HIS A 74 -2.45 3.43 11.29
N ILE A 75 -2.24 4.66 11.78
CA ILE A 75 -1.07 5.49 11.44
C ILE A 75 0.24 4.78 11.78
N ALA A 76 0.31 4.06 12.91
CA ALA A 76 1.51 3.34 13.31
C ALA A 76 1.85 2.21 12.32
N GLU A 77 0.83 1.51 11.81
CA GLU A 77 0.99 0.48 10.77
C GLU A 77 1.52 1.10 9.46
N HIS A 78 0.92 2.20 9.00
CA HIS A 78 1.39 2.96 7.83
C HIS A 78 2.83 3.42 7.96
N ARG A 79 3.21 3.96 9.13
CA ARG A 79 4.58 4.43 9.39
C ARG A 79 5.57 3.27 9.38
N ALA A 80 5.23 2.15 10.00
CA ALA A 80 6.08 0.96 10.02
C ALA A 80 6.32 0.43 8.60
N PHE A 81 5.26 0.36 7.78
CA PHE A 81 5.37 -0.09 6.41
C PHE A 81 6.13 0.90 5.52
N SER A 82 5.86 2.19 5.65
CA SER A 82 6.59 3.25 4.93
C SER A 82 8.08 3.22 5.22
N ALA A 83 8.46 3.03 6.49
CA ALA A 83 9.86 2.87 6.89
C ALA A 83 10.48 1.61 6.28
N ARG A 84 9.72 0.52 6.19
CA ARG A 84 10.18 -0.71 5.54
C ARG A 84 10.37 -0.50 4.03
N LEU A 85 9.45 0.16 3.34
CA LEU A 85 9.59 0.47 1.91
C LEU A 85 10.83 1.34 1.63
N ALA A 86 11.10 2.35 2.47
CA ALA A 86 12.30 3.17 2.35
C ALA A 86 13.61 2.35 2.50
N GLN A 87 13.65 1.39 3.43
CA GLN A 87 14.81 0.48 3.56
C GLN A 87 14.99 -0.40 2.32
N LEU A 88 13.89 -0.85 1.71
CA LEU A 88 13.93 -1.64 0.49
C LEU A 88 14.41 -0.81 -0.71
N GLU A 89 14.01 0.46 -0.79
CA GLU A 89 14.48 1.40 -1.83
C GLU A 89 16.00 1.58 -1.76
N GLU A 90 16.57 1.72 -0.56
CA GLU A 90 18.02 1.75 -0.36
C GLU A 90 18.71 0.41 -0.74
N GLN A 91 18.07 -0.73 -0.47
CA GLN A 91 18.59 -2.06 -0.83
C GLN A 91 18.57 -2.31 -2.35
N ALA A 92 17.61 -1.72 -3.08
CA ALA A 92 17.54 -1.83 -4.53
C ALA A 92 18.82 -1.30 -5.21
N ILE A 93 19.42 -0.24 -4.67
CA ILE A 93 20.69 0.32 -5.15
C ILE A 93 21.84 -0.71 -5.09
N ARG A 94 21.77 -1.65 -4.15
CA ARG A 94 22.77 -2.70 -3.93
C ARG A 94 22.47 -4.02 -4.66
N GLN A 95 21.41 -4.08 -5.46
CA GLN A 95 20.92 -5.31 -6.12
C GLN A 95 20.42 -6.39 -5.14
N ASP A 96 20.02 -6.01 -3.93
CA ASP A 96 19.59 -6.94 -2.88
C ASP A 96 18.05 -7.15 -2.83
N VAL A 97 17.32 -6.72 -3.87
CA VAL A 97 15.86 -6.93 -3.94
C VAL A 97 15.55 -8.27 -4.59
N SER A 98 14.73 -9.08 -3.91
CA SER A 98 14.38 -10.44 -4.33
C SER A 98 12.87 -10.64 -4.33
N LEU A 99 12.39 -11.74 -4.94
CA LEU A 99 10.98 -12.11 -4.94
C LEU A 99 10.40 -12.29 -3.53
N HIS A 100 11.24 -12.62 -2.54
CA HIS A 100 10.79 -12.69 -1.15
C HIS A 100 10.31 -11.33 -0.61
N ILE A 101 10.94 -10.24 -1.06
CA ILE A 101 10.53 -8.87 -0.69
C ILE A 101 9.20 -8.52 -1.36
N ILE A 102 8.99 -8.93 -2.60
CA ILE A 102 7.73 -8.73 -3.32
C ILE A 102 6.58 -9.44 -2.59
N GLU A 103 6.81 -10.69 -2.18
CA GLU A 103 5.83 -11.44 -1.41
C GLU A 103 5.57 -10.79 -0.04
N PHE A 104 6.60 -10.25 0.62
CA PHE A 104 6.40 -9.48 1.85
C PHE A 104 5.49 -8.26 1.65
N ILE A 105 5.73 -7.46 0.60
CA ILE A 105 4.91 -6.27 0.29
C ILE A 105 3.47 -6.70 0.01
N LYS A 106 3.29 -7.74 -0.82
CA LYS A 106 1.98 -8.30 -1.14
C LYS A 106 1.22 -8.73 0.11
N GLN A 107 1.86 -9.52 0.97
CA GLN A 107 1.23 -10.05 2.18
C GLN A 107 0.87 -8.91 3.14
N TRP A 108 1.71 -7.87 3.25
CA TRP A 108 1.37 -6.70 4.04
C TRP A 108 0.12 -6.01 3.49
N LEU A 109 0.05 -5.73 2.19
CA LEU A 109 -1.11 -5.09 1.55
C LEU A 109 -2.38 -5.93 1.75
N MET A 110 -2.33 -7.23 1.47
CA MET A 110 -3.50 -8.12 1.63
C MET A 110 -4.02 -8.16 3.07
N ASN A 111 -3.12 -8.25 4.06
CA ASN A 111 -3.51 -8.30 5.46
C ASN A 111 -4.02 -6.96 5.98
N HIS A 112 -3.40 -5.85 5.56
CA HIS A 112 -3.79 -4.51 5.97
C HIS A 112 -5.14 -4.14 5.37
N ILE A 113 -5.29 -4.32 4.05
CA ILE A 113 -6.54 -4.03 3.33
C ILE A 113 -7.67 -4.92 3.84
N GLY A 114 -7.43 -6.23 3.99
CA GLY A 114 -8.45 -7.18 4.45
C GLY A 114 -8.77 -7.11 5.96
N GLY A 115 -8.06 -6.27 6.71
CA GLY A 115 -8.19 -6.18 8.17
C GLY A 115 -8.38 -4.75 8.65
N SER A 116 -7.27 -4.00 8.71
CA SER A 116 -7.26 -2.62 9.21
C SER A 116 -8.15 -1.71 8.36
N ASP A 117 -8.07 -1.79 7.03
CA ASP A 117 -8.84 -0.89 6.16
C ASP A 117 -10.34 -1.19 6.22
N GLN A 118 -10.70 -2.48 6.23
CA GLN A 118 -12.10 -2.90 6.45
C GLN A 118 -12.68 -2.37 7.78
N SER A 119 -11.83 -2.18 8.80
CA SER A 119 -12.28 -1.76 10.14
C SER A 119 -12.75 -0.29 10.18
N TYR A 120 -12.19 0.59 9.33
CA TYR A 120 -12.66 1.98 9.27
C TYR A 120 -13.91 2.15 8.40
N VAL A 121 -14.23 1.20 7.52
CA VAL A 121 -15.32 1.33 6.54
C VAL A 121 -16.67 1.72 7.17
N PRO A 122 -17.13 1.09 8.27
CA PRO A 122 -18.36 1.50 8.92
C PRO A 122 -18.33 2.96 9.40
N CYS A 123 -17.18 3.45 9.88
CA CYS A 123 -17.01 4.82 10.36
C CYS A 123 -17.11 5.82 9.20
N LEU A 124 -16.39 5.59 8.11
CA LEU A 124 -16.36 6.49 6.95
C LEU A 124 -17.70 6.55 6.20
N ARG A 125 -18.54 5.52 6.31
CA ARG A 125 -19.89 5.51 5.71
C ARG A 125 -20.94 6.31 6.48
N THR A 126 -20.65 6.77 7.70
CA THR A 126 -21.63 7.48 8.54
C THR A 126 -21.88 8.94 8.15
N MET A 127 -21.04 9.52 7.27
CA MET A 127 -21.29 10.81 6.64
C MET A 127 -21.03 10.68 5.13
N PRO A 128 -21.96 11.10 4.26
CA PRO A 128 -21.68 11.11 2.84
C PRO A 128 -20.52 12.06 2.56
N ILE A 129 -19.45 11.52 1.98
CA ILE A 129 -18.44 12.33 1.28
C ILE A 129 -19.22 13.02 0.15
N VAL A 130 -19.26 14.35 0.22
CA VAL A 130 -20.00 15.25 -0.68
C VAL A 130 -19.75 14.93 -2.16
#